data_AF-A0A946V886-F1
#
_entry.id   AF-A0A946V886-F1
#
_cell.length_a   1.000
_cell.length_b   1.000
_cell.length_c   1.000
_cell.angle_alpha   90.00
_cell.angle_beta   90.00
_cell.angle_gamma   90.00
#
_symmetry.space_group_name_H-M   'P 1'
#
loop_
_entity.id
_entity.type
_entity.pdbx_description
1 polymer ?
#
loop_
_entity_poly.entity_id
_entity_poly.type
_entity_poly.pdbx_seq_one_letter_code
_entity_poly.pdbx_strand_id
1 'polypeptide(L)'
;MPILKRLHTRLLAFFIAGICAAPGAYAQRLYDVEIIVFTHNTGQDQGETWQQPDDGAGRARGQFQENRFTELSSSRYRLGPVRHSLQADGAYTVLFHRAWRQQASSPSSVADYPLHSFSNDTNSSIEGAISLVRGRYLHLDVDLLLMNAAGGAPGQYSDGPGNTPAYRLREKRRIKSRELQYFDHPRFGLVAMVTPYSAAKPAAAATPAESAEPAATPDATTAAPQP
;
A
#
# COMPACT_ATOMS: atom_id res chain seq x y z
N MET A 1 30.23 66.67 54.24
CA MET A 1 30.96 65.38 54.29
C MET A 1 29.95 64.25 54.05
N PRO A 2 30.27 63.15 53.35
CA PRO A 2 30.57 63.09 51.91
C PRO A 2 29.89 61.89 51.18
N ILE A 3 29.98 61.90 49.83
CA ILE A 3 30.10 60.73 48.89
C ILE A 3 28.85 59.98 48.39
N LEU A 4 28.66 60.10 47.07
CA LEU A 4 28.39 59.10 46.00
C LEU A 4 27.80 57.72 46.40
N LYS A 5 26.92 57.10 45.59
CA LYS A 5 27.24 56.54 44.27
C LYS A 5 25.97 56.30 43.43
N ARG A 6 26.07 56.63 42.14
CA ARG A 6 25.22 56.11 41.06
C ARG A 6 25.48 54.60 40.90
N LEU A 7 24.45 53.79 40.67
CA LEU A 7 24.61 52.49 40.02
C LEU A 7 23.55 52.33 38.93
N HIS A 8 24.03 52.26 37.70
CA HIS A 8 23.25 51.95 36.51
C HIS A 8 23.02 50.43 36.49
N THR A 9 21.78 49.97 36.59
CA THR A 9 21.48 48.56 36.27
C THR A 9 21.10 48.49 34.80
N ARG A 10 22.01 47.91 34.02
CA ARG A 10 21.87 47.68 32.58
C ARG A 10 20.79 46.65 32.29
N LEU A 11 20.06 46.94 31.22
CA LEU A 11 19.19 46.05 30.45
C LEU A 11 19.92 44.74 30.08
N LEU A 12 19.27 43.59 30.27
CA LEU A 12 19.60 42.38 29.52
C LEU A 12 18.30 41.68 29.14
N ALA A 13 17.75 42.07 27.99
CA ALA A 13 16.67 41.34 27.33
C ALA A 13 17.25 40.05 26.75
N PHE A 14 16.97 38.91 27.39
CA PHE A 14 17.25 37.59 26.83
C PHE A 14 16.26 37.31 25.69
N PHE A 15 16.68 37.60 24.46
CA PHE A 15 16.01 37.11 23.25
C PHE A 15 16.32 35.62 23.15
N ILE A 16 15.46 34.77 23.74
CA ILE A 16 15.52 33.32 23.52
C ILE A 16 15.07 33.09 22.08
N ALA A 17 16.03 33.03 21.17
CA ALA A 17 15.82 32.52 19.82
C ALA A 17 15.50 31.02 19.93
N GLY A 18 14.21 30.71 20.06
CA GLY A 18 13.71 29.35 19.96
C GLY A 18 14.06 28.81 18.57
N ILE A 19 15.03 27.89 18.53
CA ILE A 19 15.28 27.06 17.35
C ILE A 19 14.02 26.20 17.19
N CYS A 20 13.10 26.68 16.37
CA CYS A 20 11.97 25.91 15.91
C CYS A 20 12.54 24.87 14.94
N ALA A 21 12.90 23.69 15.47
CA ALA A 21 13.17 22.53 14.62
C ALA A 21 11.85 22.20 13.92
N ALA A 22 11.68 22.70 12.71
CA ALA A 22 10.52 22.38 11.89
C ALA A 22 10.40 20.85 11.85
N PRO A 23 9.24 20.26 12.19
CA PRO A 23 9.05 18.84 12.06
C PRO A 23 9.41 18.46 10.61
N GLY A 24 10.41 17.59 10.46
CA GLY A 24 10.93 17.23 9.15
C GLY A 24 9.77 16.83 8.26
N ALA A 25 9.52 17.62 7.21
CA ALA A 25 8.49 17.33 6.23
C ALA A 25 8.82 15.95 5.63
N TYR A 26 8.08 14.92 6.03
CA TYR A 26 8.21 13.61 5.43
C TYR A 26 7.81 13.76 3.97
N ALA A 27 8.79 13.74 3.07
CA ALA A 27 8.54 13.74 1.63
C ALA A 27 7.45 12.70 1.33
N GLN A 28 6.34 13.14 0.77
CA GLN A 28 5.15 12.33 0.52
C GLN A 28 5.50 11.21 -0.47
N ARG A 29 5.92 10.04 0.04
CA ARG A 29 6.29 8.91 -0.80
C ARG A 29 5.04 8.12 -1.15
N LEU A 30 4.80 8.00 -2.45
CA LEU A 30 3.81 7.10 -3.03
C LEU A 30 4.34 5.67 -3.02
N TYR A 31 3.42 4.72 -2.87
CA TYR A 31 3.69 3.30 -2.86
C TYR A 31 2.66 2.57 -3.72
N ASP A 32 3.14 1.62 -4.50
CA ASP A 32 2.31 0.58 -5.08
C ASP A 32 2.22 -0.56 -4.04
N VAL A 33 1.01 -0.85 -3.58
CA VAL A 33 0.69 -1.95 -2.67
C VAL A 33 -0.01 -3.02 -3.48
N GLU A 34 0.43 -4.25 -3.36
CA GLU A 34 -0.20 -5.41 -4.01
C GLU A 34 -0.40 -6.51 -2.97
N ILE A 35 -1.59 -7.11 -2.98
CA ILE A 35 -1.96 -8.16 -2.04
C ILE A 35 -2.64 -9.33 -2.74
N ILE A 36 -2.45 -10.53 -2.19
CA ILE A 36 -3.22 -11.73 -2.49
C ILE A 36 -3.77 -12.25 -1.17
N VAL A 37 -5.08 -12.49 -1.11
CA VAL A 37 -5.74 -13.22 -0.01
C VAL A 37 -6.21 -14.56 -0.53
N PHE A 38 -5.97 -15.61 0.24
CA PHE A 38 -6.28 -16.97 -0.13
C PHE A 38 -6.67 -17.81 1.09
N THR A 39 -7.53 -18.80 0.93
CA THR A 39 -7.90 -19.76 1.98
C THR A 39 -7.07 -21.03 1.87
N HIS A 40 -6.97 -21.75 2.99
CA HIS A 40 -6.44 -23.11 3.02
C HIS A 40 -7.59 -24.10 2.81
N ASN A 41 -7.49 -24.94 1.78
CA ASN A 41 -8.45 -25.98 1.44
C ASN A 41 -8.24 -27.22 2.34
N THR A 42 -8.02 -27.04 3.64
CA THR A 42 -7.88 -28.16 4.58
C THR A 42 -9.23 -28.84 4.75
N GLY A 43 -9.28 -30.13 4.40
CA GLY A 43 -10.43 -30.99 4.68
C GLY A 43 -10.53 -31.23 6.19
N GLN A 44 -11.64 -30.82 6.79
CA GLN A 44 -11.98 -30.95 8.21
C GLN A 44 -11.10 -30.13 9.17
N ASP A 45 -11.70 -29.04 9.66
CA ASP A 45 -11.36 -28.44 10.95
C ASP A 45 -11.40 -29.58 11.99
N GLN A 46 -10.29 -29.89 12.66
CA GLN A 46 -10.15 -31.04 13.58
C GLN A 46 -10.96 -30.87 14.90
N GLY A 47 -12.18 -30.33 14.83
CA GLY A 47 -13.00 -30.05 16.00
C GLY A 47 -12.50 -28.90 16.88
N GLU A 48 -11.50 -28.14 16.43
CA GLU A 48 -11.02 -26.96 17.16
C GLU A 48 -12.10 -25.88 17.15
N THR A 49 -12.68 -25.64 18.34
CA THR A 49 -13.63 -24.55 18.56
C THR A 49 -12.83 -23.26 18.64
N TRP A 50 -12.72 -22.57 17.51
CA TRP A 50 -12.06 -21.28 17.44
C TRP A 50 -12.90 -20.23 18.15
N GLN A 51 -12.27 -19.51 19.08
CA GLN A 51 -12.91 -18.44 19.82
C GLN A 51 -13.44 -17.40 18.84
N GLN A 52 -14.67 -16.94 19.07
CA GLN A 52 -15.25 -15.86 18.29
C GLN A 52 -14.29 -14.66 18.32
N PRO A 53 -13.93 -14.08 17.17
CA PRO A 53 -13.03 -12.95 17.15
C PRO A 53 -13.58 -11.85 18.04
N ASP A 54 -12.73 -11.28 18.90
CA ASP A 54 -13.03 -10.03 19.59
C ASP A 54 -13.61 -9.04 18.57
N ASP A 55 -14.70 -8.34 18.91
CA ASP A 55 -15.47 -7.48 18.01
C ASP A 55 -14.63 -6.31 17.47
N GLY A 56 -13.47 -6.07 18.09
CA GLY A 56 -12.51 -5.06 17.67
C GLY A 56 -12.80 -3.69 18.25
N ALA A 57 -13.59 -3.62 19.32
CA ALA A 57 -13.75 -2.44 20.17
C ALA A 57 -12.39 -2.02 20.75
N GLY A 58 -11.64 -1.19 20.01
CA GLY A 58 -10.36 -0.65 20.50
C GLY A 58 -9.35 -0.18 19.46
N ARG A 59 -9.51 -0.47 18.15
CA ARG A 59 -8.67 0.15 17.11
C ARG A 59 -9.41 1.27 16.41
N ALA A 60 -8.82 2.46 16.40
CA ALA A 60 -9.22 3.51 15.46
C ALA A 60 -8.95 3.02 14.04
N ARG A 61 -9.99 2.56 13.34
CA ARG A 61 -9.94 2.29 11.90
C ARG A 61 -9.83 3.62 11.15
N GLY A 62 -8.99 3.64 10.13
CA GLY A 62 -9.00 4.75 9.18
C GLY A 62 -10.35 4.75 8.44
N GLN A 63 -10.75 5.91 7.94
CA GLN A 63 -11.89 5.96 7.03
C GLN A 63 -11.40 5.73 5.60
N PHE A 64 -12.18 4.98 4.82
CA PHE A 64 -11.94 4.88 3.39
C PHE A 64 -12.09 6.26 2.76
N GLN A 65 -11.07 6.67 2.02
CA GLN A 65 -11.00 7.94 1.31
C GLN A 65 -10.61 7.62 -0.13
N GLU A 66 -11.60 7.49 -1.00
CA GLU A 66 -11.43 7.00 -2.37
C GLU A 66 -10.32 7.73 -3.13
N ASN A 67 -10.25 9.06 -2.98
CA ASN A 67 -9.23 9.92 -3.60
C ASN A 67 -7.78 9.63 -3.16
N ARG A 68 -7.55 8.80 -2.13
CA ARG A 68 -6.22 8.41 -1.65
C ARG A 68 -5.68 7.14 -2.31
N PHE A 69 -6.49 6.48 -3.13
CA PHE A 69 -6.16 5.21 -3.75
C PHE A 69 -6.32 5.28 -5.27
N THR A 70 -5.38 4.70 -6.00
CA THR A 70 -5.45 4.59 -7.46
C THR A 70 -5.22 3.13 -7.84
N GLU A 71 -6.27 2.45 -8.29
CA GLU A 71 -6.15 1.06 -8.76
C GLU A 71 -5.15 0.93 -9.90
N LEU A 72 -4.35 -0.14 -9.87
CA LEU A 72 -3.38 -0.44 -10.92
C LEU A 72 -3.94 -1.48 -11.88
N SER A 73 -3.57 -1.37 -13.16
CA SER A 73 -3.86 -2.43 -14.13
C SER A 73 -3.12 -3.71 -13.79
N SER A 74 -3.71 -4.87 -14.11
CA SER A 74 -3.11 -6.19 -13.88
C SER A 74 -1.73 -6.37 -14.51
N SER A 75 -1.43 -5.67 -15.61
CA SER A 75 -0.09 -5.64 -16.23
C SER A 75 1.01 -5.08 -15.31
N ARG A 76 0.64 -4.39 -14.23
CA ARG A 76 1.55 -3.83 -13.22
C ARG A 76 1.74 -4.75 -12.01
N TYR A 77 0.98 -5.85 -11.95
CA TYR A 77 1.02 -6.78 -10.82
C TYR A 77 2.33 -7.55 -10.85
N ARG A 78 2.94 -7.69 -9.68
CA ARG A 78 4.24 -8.34 -9.43
C ARG A 78 4.07 -9.69 -8.74
N LEU A 79 2.94 -9.92 -8.07
CA LEU A 79 2.60 -11.18 -7.41
C LEU A 79 1.88 -12.18 -8.33
N GLY A 80 1.82 -11.92 -9.65
CA GLY A 80 1.27 -12.86 -10.64
C GLY A 80 1.83 -14.30 -10.52
N PRO A 81 3.17 -14.48 -10.41
CA PRO A 81 3.75 -15.81 -10.19
C PRO A 81 3.27 -16.48 -8.89
N VAL A 82 3.15 -15.72 -7.80
CA VAL A 82 2.66 -16.24 -6.51
C VAL A 82 1.20 -16.67 -6.63
N ARG A 83 0.35 -15.85 -7.27
CA ARG A 83 -1.05 -16.22 -7.56
C ARG A 83 -1.11 -17.52 -8.37
N HIS A 84 -0.30 -17.64 -9.42
CA HIS A 84 -0.29 -18.83 -10.26
C HIS A 84 0.11 -20.08 -9.48
N SER A 85 1.15 -20.01 -8.65
CA SER A 85 1.56 -21.10 -7.76
C SER A 85 0.46 -21.50 -6.78
N LEU A 86 -0.20 -20.54 -6.12
CA LEU A 86 -1.32 -20.81 -5.21
C LEU A 86 -2.48 -21.53 -5.92
N GLN A 87 -2.79 -21.14 -7.15
CA GLN A 87 -3.87 -21.76 -7.94
C GLN A 87 -3.51 -23.17 -8.43
N ALA A 88 -2.23 -23.44 -8.67
CA ALA A 88 -1.77 -24.73 -9.18
C ALA A 88 -1.65 -25.81 -8.11
N ASP A 89 -1.42 -25.44 -6.85
CA ASP A 89 -1.17 -26.37 -5.74
C ASP A 89 -2.44 -27.12 -5.28
N GLY A 90 -3.62 -26.52 -5.46
CA GLY A 90 -4.91 -27.13 -5.08
C GLY A 90 -5.20 -27.10 -3.57
N ALA A 91 -4.18 -26.96 -2.70
CA ALA A 91 -4.37 -26.75 -1.28
C ALA A 91 -4.86 -25.33 -0.92
N TYR A 92 -4.93 -24.43 -1.90
CA TYR A 92 -5.33 -23.03 -1.69
C TYR A 92 -6.43 -22.58 -2.65
N THR A 93 -7.27 -21.65 -2.20
CA THR A 93 -8.21 -20.92 -3.06
C THR A 93 -7.95 -19.42 -2.95
N VAL A 94 -7.67 -18.76 -4.07
CA VAL A 94 -7.44 -17.30 -4.10
C VAL A 94 -8.78 -16.57 -4.04
N LEU A 95 -9.01 -15.80 -2.97
CA LEU A 95 -10.23 -15.00 -2.76
C LEU A 95 -10.12 -13.58 -3.30
N PHE A 96 -8.91 -13.01 -3.30
CA PHE A 96 -8.68 -11.61 -3.67
C PHE A 96 -7.26 -11.42 -4.21
N HIS A 97 -7.10 -10.68 -5.31
CA HIS A 97 -5.80 -10.20 -5.80
C HIS A 97 -5.97 -8.80 -6.39
N ARG A 98 -5.41 -7.79 -5.74
CA ARG A 98 -5.41 -6.42 -6.25
C ARG A 98 -4.09 -5.72 -6.01
N ALA A 99 -3.83 -4.69 -6.80
CA ALA A 99 -2.78 -3.74 -6.56
C ALA A 99 -3.28 -2.31 -6.78
N TRP A 100 -2.88 -1.41 -5.90
CA TRP A 100 -3.25 0.00 -5.95
C TRP A 100 -2.06 0.87 -5.54
N ARG A 101 -2.11 2.14 -5.92
CA ARG A 101 -1.17 3.18 -5.51
C ARG A 101 -1.79 4.04 -4.42
N GLN A 102 -1.02 4.37 -3.41
CA GLN A 102 -1.41 5.31 -2.37
C GLN A 102 -0.22 6.09 -1.81
N GLN A 103 -0.48 7.23 -1.19
CA GLN A 103 0.47 7.87 -0.30
C GLN A 103 0.38 7.20 1.07
N ALA A 104 1.53 6.81 1.64
CA ALA A 104 1.55 6.24 2.99
C ALA A 104 0.98 7.26 4.00
N SER A 105 0.05 6.80 4.81
CA SER A 105 -0.63 7.57 5.84
C SER A 105 0.32 7.96 6.97
N SER A 106 0.08 9.09 7.63
CA SER A 106 0.73 9.39 8.91
C SER A 106 -0.02 8.68 10.05
N PRO A 107 0.61 8.48 11.22
CA PRO A 107 -0.08 7.94 12.40
C PRO A 107 -1.28 8.78 12.85
N SER A 108 -1.31 10.07 12.51
CA SER A 108 -2.40 11.00 12.82
C SER A 108 -3.51 11.06 11.76
N SER A 109 -3.32 10.44 10.58
CA SER A 109 -4.27 10.51 9.47
C SER A 109 -4.21 9.22 8.65
N VAL A 110 -4.79 8.16 9.20
CA VAL A 110 -4.84 6.82 8.61
C VAL A 110 -5.98 6.72 7.60
N ALA A 111 -5.66 6.22 6.41
CA ALA A 111 -6.64 5.82 5.40
C ALA A 111 -6.62 4.29 5.23
N ASP A 112 -7.81 3.72 5.18
CA ASP A 112 -8.03 2.28 5.09
C ASP A 112 -8.44 1.92 3.66
N TYR A 113 -7.77 0.94 3.08
CA TYR A 113 -8.18 0.32 1.82
C TYR A 113 -9.11 -0.85 2.14
N PRO A 114 -10.40 -0.77 1.77
CA PRO A 114 -11.37 -1.81 2.08
C PRO A 114 -11.12 -3.05 1.23
N LEU A 115 -11.36 -4.21 1.83
CA LEU A 115 -11.31 -5.50 1.17
C LEU A 115 -12.65 -6.19 1.38
N HIS A 116 -13.31 -6.54 0.29
CA HIS A 116 -14.50 -7.38 0.28
C HIS A 116 -14.44 -8.31 -0.93
N SER A 117 -14.69 -9.60 -0.71
CA SER A 117 -14.83 -10.59 -1.78
C SER A 117 -15.65 -11.77 -1.30
N PHE A 118 -16.32 -12.45 -2.21
CA PHE A 118 -17.08 -13.67 -1.96
C PHE A 118 -16.69 -14.73 -3.00
N SER A 119 -16.42 -15.94 -2.53
CA SER A 119 -16.12 -17.10 -3.37
C SER A 119 -17.26 -18.11 -3.28
N ASN A 120 -17.87 -18.43 -4.42
CA ASN A 120 -18.87 -19.48 -4.52
C ASN A 120 -18.27 -20.87 -4.27
N ASP A 121 -17.04 -21.10 -4.73
CA ASP A 121 -16.37 -22.40 -4.67
C ASP A 121 -16.13 -22.86 -3.23
N THR A 122 -15.77 -21.92 -2.37
CA THR A 122 -15.51 -22.16 -0.93
C THR A 122 -16.69 -21.73 -0.04
N ASN A 123 -17.77 -21.22 -0.66
CA ASN A 123 -18.88 -20.56 0.01
C ASN A 123 -18.42 -19.60 1.13
N SER A 124 -17.38 -18.80 0.87
CA SER A 124 -16.73 -17.98 1.89
C SER A 124 -16.63 -16.53 1.46
N SER A 125 -16.84 -15.59 2.39
CA SER A 125 -16.58 -14.16 2.22
C SER A 125 -15.33 -13.75 3.00
N ILE A 126 -14.61 -12.79 2.45
CA ILE A 126 -13.53 -12.09 3.14
C ILE A 126 -13.91 -10.60 3.20
N GLU A 127 -13.88 -10.05 4.40
CA GLU A 127 -14.16 -8.64 4.66
C GLU A 127 -13.06 -8.02 5.52
N GLY A 128 -12.85 -6.71 5.40
CA GLY A 128 -11.95 -5.99 6.28
C GLY A 128 -11.24 -4.84 5.60
N ALA A 129 -10.07 -4.49 6.11
CA ALA A 129 -9.30 -3.37 5.60
C ALA A 129 -7.80 -3.53 5.84
N ILE A 130 -7.03 -2.78 5.05
CA ILE A 130 -5.58 -2.69 5.15
C ILE A 130 -5.15 -1.23 5.13
N SER A 131 -4.23 -0.86 6.00
CA SER A 131 -3.69 0.50 6.09
C SER A 131 -2.17 0.49 5.98
N LEU A 132 -1.63 1.40 5.16
CA LEU A 132 -0.19 1.62 5.05
C LEU A 132 0.19 2.89 5.81
N VAL A 133 0.90 2.74 6.93
CA VAL A 133 1.25 3.86 7.82
C VAL A 133 2.76 4.06 7.87
N ARG A 134 3.20 5.30 7.70
CA ARG A 134 4.61 5.69 7.78
C ARG A 134 4.82 6.67 8.93
N GLY A 135 5.57 6.20 9.94
CA GLY A 135 6.22 7.05 10.93
C GLY A 135 7.74 7.01 10.73
N ARG A 136 8.48 6.57 11.75
CA ARG A 136 9.90 6.21 11.61
C ARG A 136 10.12 5.06 10.64
N TYR A 137 9.16 4.14 10.58
CA TYR A 137 9.17 2.99 9.68
C TYR A 137 7.83 2.86 8.95
N LEU A 138 7.87 2.09 7.85
CA LEU A 138 6.67 1.70 7.11
C LEU A 138 6.02 0.51 7.81
N HIS A 139 4.74 0.63 8.13
CA HIS A 139 3.94 -0.43 8.73
C HIS A 139 2.78 -0.76 7.81
N LEU A 140 2.48 -2.05 7.73
CA LEU A 140 1.24 -2.54 7.16
C LEU A 140 0.38 -3.03 8.33
N ASP A 141 -0.83 -2.48 8.44
CA ASP A 141 -1.85 -2.90 9.38
C ASP A 141 -2.91 -3.67 8.60
N VAL A 142 -3.13 -4.92 8.98
CA VAL A 142 -4.05 -5.85 8.33
C VAL A 142 -5.11 -6.26 9.35
N ASP A 143 -6.37 -6.13 8.98
CA ASP A 143 -7.50 -6.58 9.78
C ASP A 143 -8.57 -7.15 8.86
N LEU A 144 -8.56 -8.47 8.73
CA LEU A 144 -9.40 -9.23 7.83
C LEU A 144 -10.21 -10.27 8.60
N LEU A 145 -11.45 -10.47 8.18
CA LEU A 145 -12.41 -11.44 8.69
C LEU A 145 -12.83 -12.35 7.54
N LEU A 146 -12.48 -13.61 7.63
CA LEU A 146 -13.00 -14.66 6.78
C LEU A 146 -14.25 -15.23 7.45
N MET A 147 -15.36 -15.25 6.73
CA MET A 147 -16.60 -15.88 7.15
C MET A 147 -16.90 -16.98 6.15
N ASN A 148 -17.08 -18.21 6.62
CA ASN A 148 -17.72 -19.22 5.79
C ASN A 148 -19.22 -18.87 5.74
N ALA A 149 -19.98 -19.36 4.75
CA ALA A 149 -21.43 -19.42 4.79
C ALA A 149 -21.79 -20.88 5.08
N ALA A 150 -21.99 -21.24 6.34
CA ALA A 150 -22.41 -22.58 6.69
C ALA A 150 -23.91 -22.68 6.44
N GLY A 151 -24.30 -23.41 5.39
CA GLY A 151 -25.68 -23.88 5.18
C GLY A 151 -26.76 -22.83 4.90
N GLY A 152 -26.42 -21.53 4.84
CA GLY A 152 -27.33 -20.44 4.50
C GLY A 152 -27.12 -19.90 3.09
N ALA A 153 -28.18 -19.36 2.48
CA ALA A 153 -28.09 -18.61 1.23
C ALA A 153 -27.09 -17.44 1.36
N PRO A 154 -26.38 -17.05 0.28
CA PRO A 154 -25.46 -15.92 0.31
C PRO A 154 -26.14 -14.68 0.91
N GLY A 155 -25.57 -14.14 2.00
CA GLY A 155 -26.09 -12.97 2.71
C GLY A 155 -26.92 -13.24 3.97
N GLN A 156 -27.11 -14.48 4.41
CA GLN A 156 -27.67 -14.79 5.73
C GLN A 156 -26.56 -15.05 6.76
N TYR A 157 -26.23 -14.01 7.52
CA TYR A 157 -25.31 -14.06 8.66
C TYR A 157 -26.14 -14.05 9.96
N SER A 158 -25.87 -14.94 10.92
CA SER A 158 -26.62 -15.02 12.19
C SER A 158 -25.67 -15.10 13.37
N ASP A 159 -25.89 -14.25 14.37
CA ASP A 159 -25.20 -14.18 15.67
C ASP A 159 -25.69 -15.20 16.72
N GLY A 160 -26.53 -16.17 16.32
CA GLY A 160 -27.11 -17.17 17.21
C GLY A 160 -26.23 -18.40 17.49
N PRO A 161 -26.63 -19.26 18.44
CA PRO A 161 -26.00 -20.56 18.74
C PRO A 161 -26.24 -21.54 17.58
N GLY A 162 -25.47 -21.36 16.52
CA GLY A 162 -25.50 -22.01 15.21
C GLY A 162 -24.63 -21.26 14.20
N ASN A 163 -23.83 -20.29 14.66
CA ASN A 163 -23.09 -19.35 13.85
C ASN A 163 -22.03 -20.07 13.00
N THR A 164 -21.81 -19.51 11.80
CA THR A 164 -20.76 -19.99 10.94
C THR A 164 -19.39 -19.60 11.53
N PRO A 165 -18.37 -20.48 11.54
CA PRO A 165 -17.04 -20.09 11.97
C PRO A 165 -16.55 -18.85 11.21
N ALA A 166 -16.13 -17.85 11.99
CA ALA A 166 -15.49 -16.64 11.51
C ALA A 166 -14.04 -16.62 12.00
N TYR A 167 -13.11 -16.32 11.11
CA TYR A 167 -11.69 -16.37 11.34
C TYR A 167 -11.10 -14.99 11.10
N ARG A 168 -10.40 -14.42 12.10
CA ARG A 168 -9.87 -13.05 12.00
C ARG A 168 -8.36 -13.05 11.98
N LEU A 169 -7.80 -12.41 10.95
CA LEU A 169 -6.38 -12.09 10.84
C LEU A 169 -6.22 -10.61 11.17
N ARG A 170 -5.67 -10.32 12.35
CA ARG A 170 -5.39 -8.95 12.81
C ARG A 170 -3.94 -8.81 13.20
N GLU A 171 -3.15 -8.18 12.34
CA GLU A 171 -1.71 -8.03 12.55
C GLU A 171 -1.23 -6.67 12.05
N LYS A 172 -0.37 -6.02 12.83
CA LYS A 172 0.38 -4.84 12.38
C LYS A 172 1.85 -5.08 12.58
N ARG A 173 2.62 -4.87 11.52
CA ARG A 173 4.07 -4.99 11.60
C ARG A 173 4.79 -4.00 10.72
N ARG A 174 6.05 -3.77 11.08
CA ARG A 174 6.99 -3.05 10.22
C ARG A 174 7.29 -3.91 8.99
N ILE A 175 7.22 -3.30 7.83
CA ILE A 175 7.50 -3.96 6.55
C ILE A 175 8.73 -3.34 5.89
N LYS A 176 9.43 -4.15 5.10
CA LYS A 176 10.46 -3.68 4.19
C LYS A 176 9.87 -3.54 2.79
N SER A 177 10.28 -2.48 2.10
CA SER A 177 9.86 -2.25 0.72
C SER A 177 10.48 -3.28 -0.23
N ARG A 178 9.72 -3.69 -1.24
CA ARG A 178 10.11 -4.67 -2.28
C ARG A 178 10.37 -6.09 -1.78
N GLU A 179 9.96 -6.40 -0.56
CA GLU A 179 10.00 -7.76 -0.01
C GLU A 179 8.59 -8.33 0.09
N LEU A 180 8.48 -9.64 -0.11
CA LEU A 180 7.24 -10.38 0.09
C LEU A 180 6.97 -10.50 1.59
N GLN A 181 5.75 -10.15 2.00
CA GLN A 181 5.30 -10.14 3.39
C GLN A 181 4.16 -11.15 3.54
N TYR A 182 4.31 -12.15 4.41
CA TYR A 182 3.30 -13.18 4.64
C TYR A 182 2.59 -13.01 5.98
N PHE A 183 1.27 -12.89 5.96
CA PHE A 183 0.42 -12.80 7.15
C PHE A 183 -0.38 -14.08 7.23
N ASP A 184 -0.18 -14.83 8.31
CA ASP A 184 -0.68 -16.20 8.42
C ASP A 184 -1.86 -16.32 9.37
N HIS A 185 -2.83 -17.14 8.98
CA HIS A 185 -3.86 -17.65 9.84
C HIS A 185 -4.15 -19.11 9.44
N PRO A 186 -4.45 -20.03 10.39
CA PRO A 186 -4.63 -21.45 10.08
C PRO A 186 -5.59 -21.77 8.93
N ARG A 187 -6.58 -20.90 8.67
CA ARG A 187 -7.61 -21.06 7.63
C ARG A 187 -7.41 -20.22 6.38
N PHE A 188 -6.60 -19.18 6.43
CA PHE A 188 -6.36 -18.28 5.29
C PHE A 188 -5.11 -17.46 5.51
N GLY A 189 -4.55 -16.92 4.44
CA GLY A 189 -3.39 -16.06 4.52
C GLY A 189 -3.50 -14.85 3.61
N LEU A 190 -2.59 -13.91 3.85
CA LEU A 190 -2.36 -12.76 2.99
C LEU A 190 -0.88 -12.67 2.62
N VAL A 191 -0.62 -12.58 1.31
CA VAL A 191 0.68 -12.19 0.76
C VAL A 191 0.60 -10.73 0.37
N ALA A 192 1.54 -9.91 0.80
CA ALA A 192 1.66 -8.51 0.39
C ALA A 192 3.04 -8.17 -0.15
N MET A 193 3.09 -7.23 -1.08
CA MET A 193 4.32 -6.54 -1.49
C MET A 193 4.06 -5.03 -1.56
N VAL A 194 4.99 -4.25 -1.01
CA VAL A 194 4.91 -2.78 -1.03
C VAL A 194 6.13 -2.20 -1.71
N THR A 195 5.93 -1.51 -2.83
CA THR A 195 7.00 -0.96 -3.66
C THR A 195 6.90 0.57 -3.70
N PRO A 196 7.97 1.32 -3.35
CA PRO A 196 8.01 2.76 -3.55
C PRO A 196 7.78 3.10 -5.01
N TYR A 197 6.79 3.95 -5.27
CA TYR A 197 6.53 4.45 -6.60
C TYR A 197 7.48 5.60 -6.92
N SER A 198 8.11 5.53 -8.09
CA SER A 198 8.82 6.64 -8.70
C SER A 198 8.13 6.93 -10.02
N ALA A 199 7.58 8.13 -10.18
CA ALA A 199 7.23 8.61 -11.50
C ALA A 199 8.52 8.62 -12.32
N ALA A 200 8.53 7.91 -13.46
CA ALA A 200 9.59 8.14 -14.42
C ALA A 200 9.52 9.62 -14.79
N LYS A 201 10.64 10.34 -14.64
CA LYS A 201 10.79 11.68 -15.20
C LYS A 201 10.37 11.57 -16.68
N PRO A 202 9.48 12.43 -17.20
CA PRO A 202 9.15 12.41 -18.61
C PRO A 202 10.46 12.43 -19.38
N ALA A 203 10.68 11.45 -20.26
CA ALA A 203 11.79 11.48 -21.18
C ALA A 203 11.73 12.86 -21.85
N ALA A 204 12.83 13.60 -21.72
CA ALA A 204 12.99 14.90 -22.36
C ALA A 204 12.48 14.76 -23.79
N ALA A 205 11.60 15.70 -24.16
CA ALA A 205 11.02 15.82 -25.48
C ALA A 205 12.02 15.34 -26.54
N ALA A 206 11.61 14.38 -27.36
CA ALA A 206 12.22 14.21 -28.66
C ALA A 206 12.12 15.58 -29.33
N THR A 207 13.21 16.34 -29.31
CA THR A 207 13.37 17.54 -30.11
C THR A 207 13.12 17.11 -31.55
N PRO A 208 12.07 17.57 -32.23
CA PRO A 208 11.98 17.42 -33.66
C PRO A 208 13.21 18.11 -34.24
N ALA A 209 14.02 17.39 -35.00
CA ALA A 209 15.11 17.96 -35.76
C ALA A 209 14.50 18.96 -36.76
N GLU A 210 14.54 20.23 -36.41
CA GLU A 210 14.19 21.31 -37.31
C GLU A 210 15.46 21.80 -38.02
N SER A 211 15.34 21.84 -39.35
CA SER A 211 16.11 22.62 -40.33
C SER A 211 17.52 22.17 -40.69
N ALA A 212 17.64 21.58 -41.90
CA ALA A 212 18.37 22.23 -42.99
C ALA A 212 18.05 21.55 -44.34
N GLU A 213 17.10 22.12 -45.08
CA GLU A 213 17.23 22.18 -46.54
C GLU A 213 18.17 23.37 -46.85
N PRO A 214 19.07 23.26 -47.84
CA PRO A 214 18.81 24.06 -49.03
C PRO A 214 19.16 23.35 -50.34
N ALA A 215 18.28 23.51 -51.32
CA ALA A 215 18.61 23.39 -52.73
C ALA A 215 19.61 24.49 -53.15
N ALA A 216 20.71 24.12 -53.82
CA ALA A 216 21.43 24.97 -54.75
C ALA A 216 22.37 24.13 -55.63
N THR A 217 21.99 23.93 -56.89
CA THR A 217 22.90 23.57 -57.98
C THR A 217 23.67 24.83 -58.41
N PRO A 218 24.97 24.71 -58.75
CA PRO A 218 25.34 25.20 -60.08
C PRO A 218 26.32 24.29 -60.83
N ASP A 219 26.02 24.26 -62.13
CA ASP A 219 26.77 24.07 -63.37
C ASP A 219 28.31 23.95 -63.41
N ALA A 220 28.72 23.26 -64.50
CA ALA A 220 29.90 23.47 -65.35
C ALA A 220 31.28 22.83 -65.02
N THR A 221 31.64 21.85 -65.88
CA THR A 221 32.73 21.96 -66.89
C THR A 221 34.09 21.24 -66.69
N THR A 222 34.36 20.35 -67.66
CA THR A 222 35.65 20.04 -68.36
C THR A 222 36.45 18.77 -68.03
N ALA A 223 36.48 17.89 -69.06
CA ALA A 223 37.56 17.07 -69.65
C ALA A 223 38.36 16.10 -68.73
N ALA A 224 38.79 14.90 -69.14
CA ALA A 224 39.38 14.46 -70.43
C ALA A 224 39.45 12.89 -70.46
N PRO A 225 40.06 12.20 -71.46
CA PRO A 225 39.37 11.08 -72.13
C PRO A 225 40.14 9.73 -72.26
N GLN A 226 39.43 8.71 -72.79
CA GLN A 226 39.88 7.62 -73.71
C GLN A 226 40.78 6.48 -73.15
N PRO A 227 40.91 5.31 -73.81
CA PRO A 227 40.51 4.90 -75.18
C PRO A 227 39.20 4.11 -75.32
#